data_AF-A0A381QYB2-F1
#
_entry.id   AF-A0A381QYB2-F1
#
_cell.length_a   1.000
_cell.length_b   1.000
_cell.length_c   1.000
_cell.angle_alpha   90.00
_cell.angle_beta   90.00
_cell.angle_gamma   90.00
#
_symmetry.space_group_name_H-M   'P 1'
#
loop_
_entity.id
_entity.type
_entity.pdbx_description
1 polymer ?
#
loop_
_entity_poly.entity_id
_entity_poly.type
_entity_poly.pdbx_seq_one_letter_code
_entity_poly.pdbx_strand_id
1 'polypeptide(L)'
;MTTRLHRQSLLIFVLLLLVGCQTLDRKPDAPRSEIRFYTINSLDQQRELSWLPKRRAEGCFNLPVALRLFRIAQIGFTSCSVYHSKDCAAVHIQPMVWSGKIRNNSNKQVPTFEMTEGAMWLFSRGREAAVRSWQCSH
;
A
#
# COMPACT_ATOMS: atom_id res chain seq x y z
N MET A 1 51.82 -38.93 -16.44
CA MET A 1 50.40 -38.76 -16.89
C MET A 1 49.50 -38.04 -15.88
N THR A 2 50.01 -37.53 -14.75
CA THR A 2 49.19 -36.93 -13.67
C THR A 2 49.02 -35.41 -13.76
N THR A 3 49.86 -34.70 -14.52
CA THR A 3 49.83 -33.23 -14.62
C THR A 3 48.76 -32.67 -15.57
N ARG A 4 48.30 -33.45 -16.56
CA ARG A 4 47.24 -33.02 -17.51
C ARG A 4 45.84 -33.06 -16.90
N LEU A 5 45.56 -34.04 -16.02
CA LEU A 5 44.26 -34.17 -15.35
C LEU A 5 43.99 -32.98 -14.41
N HIS A 6 44.99 -32.54 -13.65
CA HIS A 6 44.82 -31.43 -12.70
C HIS A 6 44.50 -30.10 -13.39
N ARG A 7 45.12 -29.85 -14.55
CA ARG A 7 44.89 -28.65 -15.35
C ARG A 7 43.48 -28.61 -15.95
N GLN A 8 42.92 -29.77 -16.30
CA GLN A 8 41.54 -29.89 -16.79
C GLN A 8 40.51 -29.70 -15.66
N SER A 9 40.74 -30.27 -14.47
CA SER A 9 39.86 -30.04 -13.31
C SER A 9 39.82 -28.58 -12.86
N LEU A 10 40.95 -27.87 -12.89
CA LEU A 10 41.00 -26.43 -12.58
C LEU A 10 40.22 -25.58 -13.58
N LEU A 11 40.31 -25.91 -14.88
CA LEU A 11 39.56 -25.20 -15.93
C LEU A 11 38.05 -25.40 -15.80
N ILE A 12 37.59 -26.61 -15.46
CA ILE A 12 36.17 -26.91 -15.23
C ILE A 12 35.65 -26.15 -14.00
N PHE A 13 36.45 -26.05 -12.93
CA PHE A 13 36.06 -25.34 -11.73
C PHE A 13 35.91 -23.82 -11.96
N VAL A 14 36.79 -23.23 -12.80
CA VAL A 14 36.70 -21.82 -13.19
C VAL A 14 35.49 -21.54 -14.10
N LEU A 15 35.16 -22.46 -15.01
CA LEU A 15 33.97 -22.35 -15.87
C LEU A 15 32.66 -22.45 -15.09
N LEU A 16 32.61 -23.26 -14.03
CA LEU A 16 31.42 -23.38 -13.17
C LEU A 16 31.19 -22.15 -12.29
N LEU A 17 32.23 -21.40 -11.92
CA LEU A 17 32.12 -20.15 -11.16
C LEU A 17 31.63 -18.95 -12.00
N LEU A 18 31.69 -19.03 -13.34
CA LEU A 18 31.23 -17.98 -14.24
C LEU A 18 29.72 -18.06 -14.55
N VAL A 19 29.02 -19.12 -14.12
CA VAL A 19 27.54 -19.24 -14.24
C VAL A 19 26.86 -18.61 -13.00
N GLY A 20 27.37 -17.49 -12.54
CA GLY A 20 26.85 -16.73 -11.40
C GLY A 20 26.06 -15.50 -11.87
N CYS A 21 24.77 -15.47 -11.54
CA CYS A 21 23.84 -14.35 -11.71
C CYS A 21 23.51 -13.92 -13.15
N GLN A 22 22.68 -14.73 -13.82
CA GLN A 22 21.68 -14.12 -14.70
C GLN A 22 20.62 -13.49 -13.79
N THR A 23 20.74 -12.19 -13.51
CA THR A 23 19.61 -11.43 -12.99
C THR A 23 18.54 -11.45 -14.07
N LEU A 24 17.56 -12.34 -13.92
CA LEU A 24 16.37 -12.35 -14.73
C LEU A 24 15.80 -10.92 -14.66
N ASP A 25 15.78 -10.23 -15.79
CA ASP A 25 15.29 -8.86 -15.94
C ASP A 25 13.77 -8.90 -15.76
N ARG A 26 13.34 -9.11 -14.51
CA ARG A 26 11.95 -9.20 -14.14
C ARG A 26 11.46 -7.77 -14.08
N LYS A 27 10.87 -7.33 -15.20
CA LYS A 27 10.07 -6.11 -15.26
C LYS A 27 9.26 -6.04 -13.96
N PRO A 28 9.42 -5.00 -13.12
CA PRO A 28 8.69 -4.93 -11.87
C PRO A 28 7.20 -5.06 -12.21
N ASP A 29 6.52 -6.02 -11.58
CA ASP A 29 5.06 -6.12 -11.65
C ASP A 29 4.51 -4.69 -11.46
N ALA A 30 3.57 -4.27 -12.31
CA ALA A 30 2.90 -2.98 -12.15
C ALA A 30 2.51 -2.78 -10.67
N PRO A 31 2.67 -1.57 -10.10
CA PRO A 31 2.43 -1.35 -8.68
C PRO A 31 1.03 -1.85 -8.33
N ARG A 32 0.97 -2.90 -7.51
CA ARG A 32 -0.29 -3.53 -7.16
C ARG A 32 -1.13 -2.53 -6.37
N SER A 33 -2.35 -2.28 -6.82
CA SER A 33 -3.30 -1.41 -6.11
C SER A 33 -3.45 -1.88 -4.67
N GLU A 34 -3.41 -0.96 -3.72
CA GLU A 34 -3.46 -1.29 -2.30
C GLU A 34 -3.96 -0.12 -1.45
N ILE A 35 -4.88 -0.40 -0.54
CA ILE A 35 -5.25 0.49 0.55
C ILE A 35 -4.57 0.02 1.85
N ARG A 36 -4.07 0.97 2.64
CA ARG A 36 -3.41 0.68 3.92
C ARG A 36 -4.00 1.56 5.01
N PHE A 37 -4.32 0.94 6.14
CA PHE A 37 -4.86 1.61 7.31
C PHE A 37 -3.80 1.72 8.39
N TYR A 38 -3.76 2.87 9.04
CA TYR A 38 -2.81 3.15 10.11
C TYR A 38 -3.57 3.53 11.38
N THR A 39 -3.13 2.97 12.50
CA THR A 39 -3.54 3.36 13.85
C THR A 39 -2.43 4.21 14.47
N ILE A 40 -2.75 4.91 15.56
CA ILE A 40 -1.78 5.71 16.33
C ILE A 40 -1.96 5.42 17.82
N ASN A 41 -0.89 5.44 18.60
CA ASN A 41 -0.97 5.31 20.06
C ASN A 41 -0.85 6.66 20.77
N SER A 42 -0.83 6.66 22.11
CA SER A 42 -0.71 7.87 22.93
C SER A 42 0.66 8.56 22.84
N LEU A 43 1.67 7.89 22.26
CA LEU A 43 3.02 8.42 22.03
C LEU A 43 3.20 8.86 20.57
N ASP A 44 2.10 9.05 19.83
CA ASP A 44 2.06 9.41 18.41
C ASP A 44 2.80 8.43 17.47
N GLN A 45 2.99 7.17 17.92
CA GLN A 45 3.60 6.13 17.09
C GLN A 45 2.54 5.49 16.20
N GLN A 46 2.85 5.45 14.90
CA GLN A 46 1.94 4.94 13.89
C GLN A 46 2.20 3.46 13.61
N ARG A 47 1.13 2.70 13.41
CA ARG A 47 1.20 1.28 13.06
C ARG A 47 0.25 0.94 11.92
N GLU A 48 0.79 0.34 10.86
CA GLU A 48 -0.02 -0.22 9.78
C GLU A 48 -0.79 -1.45 10.25
N LEU A 49 -2.04 -1.56 9.83
CA LEU A 49 -2.85 -2.78 9.95
C LEU A 49 -2.55 -3.71 8.77
N SER A 50 -1.66 -4.66 8.99
CA SER A 50 -1.20 -5.60 7.94
C SER A 50 -2.30 -6.57 7.49
N TRP A 51 -3.16 -7.03 8.41
CA TRP A 51 -4.23 -7.99 8.15
C TRP A 51 -5.54 -7.31 7.75
N LEU A 52 -5.52 -6.63 6.60
CA LEU A 52 -6.72 -6.09 5.96
C LEU A 52 -7.12 -6.98 4.76
N PRO A 53 -8.18 -7.80 4.86
CA PRO A 53 -8.67 -8.59 3.74
C PRO A 53 -9.05 -7.70 2.57
N LYS A 54 -8.91 -8.19 1.33
CA LYS A 54 -9.35 -7.48 0.12
C LYS A 54 -8.76 -6.06 -0.06
N ARG A 55 -7.65 -5.75 0.62
CA ARG A 55 -6.96 -4.45 0.52
C ARG A 55 -6.43 -4.10 -0.87
N ARG A 56 -6.38 -5.07 -1.79
CA ARG A 56 -5.93 -4.93 -3.18
C ARG A 56 -7.03 -5.11 -4.22
N ALA A 57 -8.28 -5.29 -3.77
CA ALA A 57 -9.42 -5.49 -4.65
C ALA A 57 -10.23 -4.21 -4.75
N GLU A 58 -10.84 -4.00 -5.91
CA GLU A 58 -11.89 -3.01 -6.10
C GLU A 58 -13.22 -3.47 -5.49
N GLY A 59 -14.12 -2.53 -5.25
CA GLY A 59 -15.45 -2.77 -4.68
C GLY A 59 -15.57 -2.32 -3.23
N CYS A 60 -16.73 -2.61 -2.65
CA CYS A 60 -17.07 -2.26 -1.27
C CYS A 60 -16.80 -3.44 -0.33
N PHE A 61 -16.12 -3.17 0.79
CA PHE A 61 -15.78 -4.19 1.78
C PHE A 61 -16.10 -3.72 3.20
N ASN A 62 -16.76 -4.61 3.94
CA ASN A 62 -17.08 -4.40 5.35
C ASN A 62 -15.94 -4.91 6.24
N LEU A 63 -15.62 -4.15 7.28
CA LEU A 63 -14.83 -4.65 8.38
C LEU A 63 -15.70 -5.58 9.26
N PRO A 64 -15.10 -6.54 9.99
CA PRO A 64 -15.85 -7.34 10.97
C PRO A 64 -16.19 -6.53 12.23
N VAL A 65 -15.34 -5.58 12.62
CA VAL A 65 -15.55 -4.62 13.73
C VAL A 65 -15.18 -3.20 13.29
N ALA A 66 -15.70 -2.18 13.97
CA ALA A 66 -15.28 -0.81 13.70
C ALA A 66 -13.81 -0.63 14.10
N LEU A 67 -13.01 -0.07 13.20
CA LEU A 67 -11.61 0.23 13.45
C LEU A 67 -11.44 1.73 13.63
N ARG A 68 -10.75 2.14 14.70
CA ARG A 68 -10.37 3.54 14.93
C ARG A 68 -9.06 3.80 14.21
N LEU A 69 -9.13 4.56 13.12
CA LEU A 69 -8.00 4.80 12.22
C LEU A 69 -7.48 6.23 12.37
N PHE A 70 -6.18 6.40 12.20
CA PHE A 70 -5.48 7.69 12.22
C PHE A 70 -5.29 8.25 10.79
N ARG A 71 -4.71 7.42 9.91
CA ARG A 71 -4.46 7.81 8.52
C ARG A 71 -4.69 6.65 7.57
N ILE A 72 -4.81 6.99 6.29
CA ILE A 72 -4.99 6.03 5.20
C ILE A 72 -3.98 6.32 4.09
N ALA A 73 -3.46 5.25 3.49
CA ALA A 73 -2.73 5.32 2.24
C ALA A 73 -3.53 4.58 1.16
N GLN A 74 -3.57 5.16 -0.03
CA GLN A 74 -4.16 4.56 -1.22
C GLN A 74 -3.13 4.61 -2.34
N ILE A 75 -2.88 3.46 -2.97
CA ILE A 75 -1.85 3.25 -3.99
C ILE A 75 -2.53 2.55 -5.17
N GLY A 76 -2.27 2.99 -6.41
CA GLY A 76 -2.67 2.28 -7.64
C GLY A 76 -4.17 2.24 -7.99
N PHE A 77 -5.07 2.58 -7.08
CA PHE A 77 -6.49 2.85 -7.37
C PHE A 77 -6.70 4.26 -7.93
N THR A 78 -7.78 4.48 -8.67
CA THR A 78 -8.20 5.80 -9.13
C THR A 78 -8.76 6.62 -7.97
N SER A 79 -9.62 6.00 -7.16
CA SER A 79 -10.13 6.59 -5.93
C SER A 79 -10.45 5.53 -4.87
N CYS A 80 -10.40 5.95 -3.60
CA CYS A 80 -10.96 5.18 -2.49
C CYS A 80 -11.71 6.08 -1.50
N SER A 81 -12.69 5.50 -0.82
CA SER A 81 -13.51 6.15 0.19
C SER A 81 -13.63 5.26 1.42
N VAL A 82 -13.79 5.86 2.60
CA VAL A 82 -14.04 5.12 3.84
C VAL A 82 -15.29 5.64 4.53
N TYR A 83 -15.96 4.74 5.26
CA TYR A 83 -17.30 4.98 5.77
C TYR A 83 -17.39 4.61 7.24
N HIS A 84 -18.20 5.34 8.02
CA HIS A 84 -18.45 5.01 9.42
C HIS A 84 -19.52 3.92 9.62
N SER A 85 -20.26 3.57 8.56
CA SER A 85 -21.21 2.46 8.52
C SER A 85 -20.69 1.32 7.64
N LYS A 86 -21.43 0.21 7.63
CA LYS A 86 -21.26 -0.83 6.61
C LYS A 86 -21.82 -0.40 5.25
N ASP A 87 -21.51 -1.19 4.24
CA ASP A 87 -22.14 -1.20 2.91
C ASP A 87 -21.91 0.04 2.06
N CYS A 88 -20.92 0.86 2.42
CA CYS A 88 -20.43 1.98 1.62
C CYS A 88 -21.51 2.98 1.17
N ALA A 89 -22.55 3.16 1.99
CA ALA A 89 -23.58 4.13 1.68
C ALA A 89 -23.01 5.56 1.70
N ALA A 90 -23.26 6.34 0.65
CA ALA A 90 -22.69 7.67 0.45
C ALA A 90 -22.97 8.65 1.62
N VAL A 91 -24.10 8.50 2.31
CA VAL A 91 -24.44 9.32 3.49
C VAL A 91 -23.49 9.11 4.68
N HIS A 92 -22.75 8.01 4.68
CA HIS A 92 -21.86 7.62 5.78
C HIS A 92 -20.37 7.79 5.47
N ILE A 93 -20.04 8.43 4.35
CA ILE A 93 -18.66 8.66 3.93
C ILE A 93 -17.93 9.59 4.90
N GLN A 94 -16.68 9.28 5.21
CA GLN A 94 -15.81 10.11 6.03
C GLN A 94 -15.09 11.13 5.15
N PRO A 95 -15.18 12.44 5.45
CA PRO A 95 -14.43 13.46 4.73
C PRO A 95 -12.94 13.39 5.10
N MET A 96 -12.09 13.25 4.08
CA MET A 96 -10.64 13.10 4.17
C MET A 96 -9.92 14.35 3.66
N VAL A 97 -8.72 14.62 4.17
CA VAL A 97 -7.86 15.72 3.73
C VAL A 97 -6.43 15.22 3.52
N TRP A 98 -5.77 15.71 2.48
CA TRP A 98 -4.38 15.38 2.20
C TRP A 98 -3.43 16.21 3.05
N SER A 99 -2.51 15.57 3.77
CA SER A 99 -1.51 16.23 4.59
C SER A 99 -0.07 16.12 4.05
N GLY A 100 0.10 15.62 2.82
CA GLY A 100 1.42 15.49 2.19
C GLY A 100 1.88 16.77 1.48
N LYS A 101 3.17 16.81 1.10
CA LYS A 101 3.75 17.95 0.35
C LYS A 101 3.03 18.13 -0.99
N ILE A 102 2.62 19.36 -1.30
CA ILE A 102 2.03 19.71 -2.60
C ILE A 102 3.15 19.75 -3.65
N ARG A 103 3.07 18.92 -4.69
CA ARG A 103 3.94 19.01 -5.87
C ARG A 103 3.16 19.52 -7.10
N ASN A 104 2.41 20.63 -6.97
CA ASN A 104 1.60 21.30 -8.02
C ASN A 104 0.08 20.99 -8.06
N ASN A 105 -0.51 20.33 -7.06
CA ASN A 105 -1.97 20.12 -7.01
C ASN A 105 -2.57 20.72 -5.72
N SER A 106 -3.10 21.93 -5.83
CA SER A 106 -3.64 22.72 -4.71
C SER A 106 -4.93 22.16 -4.09
N ASN A 107 -5.67 21.32 -4.83
CA ASN A 107 -7.04 20.96 -4.44
C ASN A 107 -7.12 19.83 -3.41
N LYS A 108 -5.99 19.17 -3.07
CA LYS A 108 -5.99 18.05 -2.11
C LYS A 108 -6.12 18.50 -0.64
N GLN A 109 -5.97 19.78 -0.35
CA GLN A 109 -6.13 20.34 1.02
C GLN A 109 -7.60 20.64 1.39
N VAL A 110 -8.51 20.61 0.41
CA VAL A 110 -9.94 20.71 0.67
C VAL A 110 -10.45 19.34 1.10
N PRO A 111 -11.30 19.25 2.14
CA PRO A 111 -11.96 18.00 2.49
C PRO A 111 -12.66 17.38 1.27
N THR A 112 -12.34 16.13 0.99
CA THR A 112 -12.91 15.34 -0.10
C THR A 112 -13.49 14.04 0.45
N PHE A 113 -14.45 13.48 -0.25
CA PHE A 113 -14.99 12.17 0.04
C PHE A 113 -14.25 11.05 -0.70
N GLU A 114 -13.48 11.41 -1.73
CA GLU A 114 -12.70 10.48 -2.55
C GLU A 114 -11.21 10.78 -2.42
N MET A 115 -10.48 9.81 -1.87
CA MET A 115 -9.03 9.83 -1.77
C MET A 115 -8.41 9.38 -3.09
N THR A 116 -7.62 10.25 -3.69
CA THR A 116 -6.74 9.94 -4.83
C THR A 116 -5.37 9.46 -4.36
N GLU A 117 -4.51 9.02 -5.27
CA GLU A 117 -3.26 8.36 -4.88
C GLU A 117 -2.43 9.18 -3.89
N GLY A 118 -2.00 8.51 -2.81
CA GLY A 118 -1.13 9.07 -1.80
C GLY A 118 -1.18 8.37 -0.44
N ALA A 119 -0.12 8.59 0.36
CA ALA A 119 0.11 7.92 1.64
C ALA A 119 -0.27 8.69 2.91
N MET A 120 -0.79 9.92 2.76
CA MET A 120 -1.01 10.87 3.85
C MET A 120 -2.43 11.44 3.86
N TRP A 121 -3.45 10.58 3.72
CA TRP A 121 -4.84 10.97 3.91
C TRP A 121 -5.21 10.92 5.38
N LEU A 122 -5.70 12.05 5.91
CA LEU A 122 -6.16 12.21 7.29
C LEU A 122 -7.67 12.46 7.32
N PHE A 123 -8.29 12.22 8.46
CA PHE A 123 -9.70 12.59 8.66
C PHE A 123 -9.81 14.10 8.88
N SER A 124 -10.75 14.74 8.19
CA SER A 124 -10.92 16.20 8.29
C SER A 124 -11.51 16.68 9.61
N ARG A 125 -12.27 15.82 10.31
CA ARG A 125 -13.02 16.17 11.54
C ARG A 125 -12.33 15.77 12.84
N GLY A 126 -11.08 15.30 12.78
CA GLY A 126 -10.36 14.91 13.98
C GLY A 126 -9.12 14.07 13.68
N ARG A 127 -8.35 13.79 14.74
CA ARG A 127 -7.12 13.01 14.64
C ARG A 127 -7.36 11.57 14.20
N GLU A 128 -8.47 10.99 14.64
CA GLU A 128 -8.83 9.59 14.37
C GLU A 128 -10.34 9.49 14.13
N ALA A 129 -10.78 8.49 13.35
CA ALA A 129 -12.20 8.22 13.14
C ALA A 129 -12.51 6.73 13.14
N ALA A 130 -13.74 6.40 13.53
CA ALA A 130 -14.26 5.04 13.39
C ALA A 130 -14.63 4.77 11.92
N VAL A 131 -14.08 3.69 11.38
CA VAL A 131 -14.34 3.19 10.03
C VAL A 131 -14.91 1.79 10.12
N ARG A 132 -15.91 1.51 9.28
CA ARG A 132 -16.67 0.25 9.28
C ARG A 132 -16.73 -0.40 7.90
N SER A 133 -16.59 0.37 6.82
CA SER A 133 -16.37 -0.15 5.47
C SER A 133 -15.46 0.78 4.66
N TRP A 134 -14.95 0.28 3.54
CA TRP A 134 -14.21 1.05 2.55
C TRP A 134 -14.58 0.61 1.14
N GLN A 135 -14.36 1.50 0.18
CA GLN A 135 -14.57 1.24 -1.23
C GLN A 135 -13.39 1.76 -2.03
N CYS A 136 -12.98 1.04 -3.06
CA CYS A 136 -11.98 1.48 -4.04
C CYS A 136 -12.42 1.15 -5.46
N SER A 137 -12.01 1.97 -6.42
CA SER A 137 -12.29 1.79 -7.86
C SER A 137 -11.07 2.12 -8.73
N HIS A 138 -11.03 1.50 -9.91
CA HIS A 138 -10.16 1.86 -11.03
C HIS A 138 -10.85 2.86 -11.97
#